data_AF-A0A7Z9Y1E5-F1
#
_entry.id   AF-A0A7Z9Y1E5-F1
#
_cell.length_a   1.000
_cell.length_b   1.000
_cell.length_c   1.000
_cell.angle_alpha   90.00
_cell.angle_beta   90.00
_cell.angle_gamma   90.00
#
_symmetry.space_group_name_H-M   'P 1'
#
loop_
_entity.id
_entity.type
_entity.pdbx_description
1 polymer ?
#
loop_
_entity_poly.entity_id
_entity_poly.type
_entity_poly.pdbx_seq_one_letter_code
_entity_poly.pdbx_strand_id
1 'polypeptide(L)'
;MNEIVQALDRLFERHRIIFWYDAKRELRAEYEAVNLPGVEKVVLGNNALGLKYRMLRQEPGQKFLLYRDGPQPDDLDNWLLDVQLAQGEFHADQTGLWLHELGLGAEFTDVVAGHADFFKSAARRQALKALLKPDDTHNQIRMKMTAVCAGAEPRLDDILENLLAELAKDRAEKIRLIERCDLTPFLWKRVEMAFGYRSPTPGIRDFAITLFKSAYAAGLGETADRANDDLAHSALTSDAVVFLKRWKDSVRYRDDFATLSAECAGILNIEQDLEERDYRQLVDLDVFEVIDRKILSGLARDVVNRTIGSDTCTRLIYQRRQTAWY
;
A
#
# COMPACT_ATOMS: atom_id res chain seq x y z
N MET A 1 29.55 -1.83 8.53
CA MET A 1 30.35 -0.63 8.22
C MET A 1 29.59 0.11 7.13
N ASN A 2 29.32 1.41 7.28
CA ASN A 2 28.40 2.16 6.40
C ASN A 2 28.94 2.21 4.96
N GLU A 3 28.15 1.85 3.94
CA GLU A 3 28.60 1.81 2.54
C GLU A 3 29.03 3.17 2.02
N ILE A 4 28.40 4.26 2.49
CA ILE A 4 28.86 5.62 2.20
C ILE A 4 30.29 5.81 2.68
N VAL A 5 30.61 5.34 3.89
CA VAL A 5 31.97 5.41 4.46
C VAL A 5 32.94 4.59 3.60
N GLN A 6 32.57 3.37 3.19
CA GLN A 6 33.42 2.54 2.33
C GLN A 6 33.63 3.11 0.92
N ALA A 7 32.58 3.67 0.32
CA ALA A 7 32.66 4.30 -0.99
C ALA A 7 33.50 5.58 -0.94
N LEU A 8 33.31 6.39 0.10
CA LEU A 8 34.14 7.55 0.36
C LEU A 8 35.59 7.17 0.64
N ASP A 9 35.86 6.13 1.44
CA ASP A 9 37.21 5.62 1.71
C ASP A 9 37.93 5.25 0.41
N ARG A 10 37.28 4.49 -0.48
CA ARG A 10 37.82 4.13 -1.80
C ARG A 10 38.12 5.35 -2.67
N LEU A 11 37.24 6.36 -2.66
CA LEU A 11 37.49 7.60 -3.39
C LEU A 11 38.67 8.37 -2.76
N PHE A 12 38.79 8.36 -1.43
CA PHE A 12 39.87 9.02 -0.70
C PHE A 12 41.23 8.32 -0.84
N GLU A 13 41.29 7.10 -1.37
CA GLU A 13 42.54 6.46 -1.80
C GLU A 13 43.13 7.12 -3.06
N ARG A 14 42.28 7.70 -3.91
CA ARG A 14 42.67 8.26 -5.22
C ARG A 14 42.65 9.79 -5.25
N HIS A 15 41.76 10.38 -4.46
CA HIS A 15 41.53 11.82 -4.42
C HIS A 15 41.67 12.33 -2.99
N ARG A 16 42.16 13.57 -2.86
CA ARG A 16 42.30 14.21 -1.54
C ARG A 16 41.05 15.01 -1.18
N ILE A 17 40.38 15.56 -2.18
CA ILE A 17 39.17 16.37 -2.03
C ILE A 17 38.04 15.63 -2.72
N ILE A 18 36.92 15.45 -2.01
CA ILE A 18 35.73 14.81 -2.57
C ILE A 18 34.56 15.76 -2.48
N PHE A 19 33.86 15.96 -3.59
CA PHE A 19 32.62 16.74 -3.66
C PHE A 19 31.40 15.84 -3.48
N TRP A 20 30.44 16.28 -2.69
CA TRP A 20 29.14 15.62 -2.50
C TRP A 20 28.04 16.66 -2.70
N TYR A 21 27.39 16.60 -3.86
CA TYR A 21 26.24 17.46 -4.18
C TYR A 21 24.94 16.75 -3.85
N ASP A 22 24.17 17.31 -2.91
CA ASP A 22 22.87 16.80 -2.53
C ASP A 22 21.77 17.50 -3.34
N ALA A 23 21.65 17.14 -4.63
CA ALA A 23 20.73 17.81 -5.55
C ALA A 23 19.27 17.79 -5.06
N LYS A 24 18.86 16.73 -4.36
CA LYS A 24 17.49 16.55 -3.84
C LYS A 24 17.31 17.07 -2.41
N ARG A 25 18.39 17.44 -1.72
CA ARG A 25 18.39 17.90 -0.31
C ARG A 25 17.89 16.84 0.67
N GLU A 26 18.21 15.58 0.40
CA GLU A 26 17.71 14.42 1.16
C GLU A 26 18.80 13.71 1.96
N LEU A 27 20.08 14.09 1.78
CA LEU A 27 21.27 13.38 2.26
C LEU A 27 22.01 14.11 3.40
N ARG A 28 21.41 15.17 3.95
CA ARG A 28 22.04 15.97 5.02
C ARG A 28 22.33 15.14 6.27
N ALA A 29 21.38 14.31 6.69
CA ALA A 29 21.53 13.49 7.88
C ALA A 29 22.62 12.42 7.70
N GLU A 30 22.68 11.83 6.51
CA GLU A 30 23.68 10.85 6.08
C GLU A 30 25.07 11.48 6.07
N TYR A 31 25.21 12.67 5.46
CA TYR A 31 26.44 13.44 5.52
C TYR A 31 26.87 13.69 6.97
N GLU A 32 25.97 14.14 7.85
CA GLU A 32 26.28 14.40 9.26
C GLU A 32 26.72 13.13 10.02
N ALA A 33 26.07 12.00 9.76
CA ALA A 33 26.37 10.71 10.39
C ALA A 33 27.70 10.07 9.93
N VAL A 34 28.23 10.45 8.76
CA VAL A 34 29.52 9.94 8.28
C VAL A 34 30.66 10.42 9.17
N ASN A 35 31.41 9.45 9.70
CA ASN A 35 32.64 9.66 10.46
C ASN A 35 33.81 9.00 9.72
N LEU A 36 34.74 9.83 9.24
CA LEU A 36 35.92 9.42 8.48
C LEU A 36 37.18 9.98 9.18
N PRO A 37 37.92 9.15 9.93
CA PRO A 37 39.13 9.59 10.61
C PRO A 37 40.14 10.22 9.65
N GLY A 38 40.62 11.43 9.97
CA GLY A 38 41.60 12.15 9.15
C GLY A 38 41.02 12.86 7.92
N VAL A 39 39.69 12.84 7.72
CA VAL A 39 38.99 13.62 6.69
C VAL A 39 38.25 14.77 7.36
N GLU A 40 38.43 15.97 6.85
CA GLU A 40 37.70 17.15 7.31
C GLU A 40 36.41 17.34 6.52
N LYS A 41 35.29 17.42 7.22
CA LYS A 41 33.96 17.66 6.65
C LYS A 41 33.68 19.15 6.60
N VAL A 42 33.38 19.66 5.40
CA VAL A 42 33.09 21.08 5.18
C VAL A 42 31.82 21.24 4.36
N VAL A 43 30.97 22.19 4.75
CA VAL A 43 29.78 22.58 3.98
C VAL A 43 30.14 23.73 3.04
N LEU A 44 29.84 23.54 1.75
CA LEU A 44 29.98 24.51 0.67
C LEU A 44 28.78 25.47 0.67
N GLY A 45 29.08 26.76 0.83
CA GLY A 45 28.13 27.86 0.69
C GLY A 45 28.84 29.05 0.06
N ASN A 46 28.70 30.24 0.65
CA ASN A 46 29.38 31.46 0.17
C ASN A 46 30.86 31.55 0.61
N ASN A 47 31.54 30.41 0.76
CA ASN A 47 32.90 30.28 1.30
C ASN A 47 33.88 29.63 0.30
N ALA A 48 33.44 29.37 -0.95
CA ALA A 48 34.18 28.59 -1.94
C ALA A 48 35.61 29.11 -2.18
N LEU A 49 35.82 30.42 -2.31
CA LEU A 49 37.15 31.01 -2.51
C LEU A 49 38.09 30.77 -1.31
N GLY A 50 37.57 30.98 -0.09
CA GLY A 50 38.34 30.77 1.14
C GLY A 50 38.73 29.30 1.31
N LEU A 51 37.80 28.40 1.01
CA LEU A 51 38.07 26.96 1.01
C LEU A 51 39.08 26.57 -0.06
N LYS A 52 39.00 27.13 -1.27
CA LYS A 52 39.99 26.90 -2.32
C LYS A 52 41.40 27.25 -1.84
N TYR A 53 41.57 28.42 -1.23
CA TYR A 53 42.85 28.84 -0.69
C TYR A 53 43.33 27.91 0.43
N ARG A 54 42.46 27.58 1.40
CA ARG A 54 42.77 26.68 2.50
C ARG A 54 43.23 25.32 2.01
N MET A 55 42.44 24.68 1.15
CA MET A 55 42.70 23.32 0.66
C MET A 55 43.94 23.23 -0.24
N LEU A 56 44.24 24.27 -1.03
CA LEU A 56 45.35 24.23 -1.99
C LEU A 56 46.65 24.85 -1.47
N ARG A 57 46.60 25.73 -0.47
CA ARG A 57 47.78 26.47 0.03
C ARG A 57 48.07 26.23 1.51
N GLN A 58 47.08 26.31 2.38
CA GLN A 58 47.31 26.21 3.83
C GLN A 58 47.43 24.76 4.30
N GLU A 59 46.57 23.89 3.78
CA GLU A 59 46.44 22.50 4.22
C GLU A 59 46.54 21.53 3.01
N PRO A 60 47.67 21.51 2.28
CA PRO A 60 47.81 20.73 1.06
C PRO A 60 47.82 19.22 1.29
N GLY A 61 48.14 18.76 2.51
CA GLY A 61 48.15 17.34 2.88
C GLY A 61 46.84 16.83 3.50
N GLN A 62 45.92 17.72 3.85
CA GLN A 62 44.66 17.38 4.53
C GLN A 62 43.62 16.88 3.51
N LYS A 63 42.86 15.83 3.88
CA LYS A 63 41.72 15.33 3.08
C LYS A 63 40.44 16.09 3.43
N PHE A 64 39.62 16.38 2.43
CA PHE A 64 38.39 17.16 2.59
C PHE A 64 37.18 16.46 1.94
N LEU A 65 36.06 16.38 2.69
CA LEU A 65 34.74 16.05 2.17
C LEU A 65 33.89 17.31 2.10
N LEU A 66 33.67 17.81 0.89
CA LEU A 66 32.92 19.02 0.60
C LEU A 66 31.47 18.66 0.31
N TYR A 67 30.54 19.08 1.16
CA TYR A 67 29.11 18.84 0.99
C TYR A 67 28.38 20.12 0.60
N ARG A 68 27.51 20.05 -0.40
CA ARG A 68 26.63 21.16 -0.78
C ARG A 68 25.18 20.72 -0.66
N ASP A 69 24.40 21.55 0.01
CA ASP A 69 22.94 21.42 0.08
C ASP A 69 22.33 21.97 -1.22
N GLY A 70 22.03 21.08 -2.16
CA GLY A 70 21.55 21.41 -3.50
C GLY A 70 22.46 20.91 -4.63
N PRO A 71 22.04 21.15 -5.89
CA PRO A 71 22.75 20.64 -7.05
C PRO A 71 24.14 21.30 -7.19
N GLN A 72 24.99 20.64 -7.98
CA GLN A 72 26.21 21.24 -8.50
C GLN A 72 25.87 22.59 -9.16
N PRO A 73 26.63 23.68 -8.89
CA PRO A 73 26.46 24.94 -9.61
C PRO A 73 26.81 24.77 -11.09
N ASP A 74 26.22 25.61 -11.94
CA ASP A 74 26.65 25.74 -13.34
C ASP A 74 28.15 26.08 -13.41
N ASP A 75 28.83 25.62 -14.46
CA ASP A 75 30.29 25.73 -14.59
C ASP A 75 30.83 27.15 -14.41
N LEU A 76 30.11 28.16 -14.91
CA LEU A 76 30.49 29.57 -14.80
C LEU A 76 30.40 30.11 -13.36
N ASP A 77 29.49 29.54 -12.56
CA ASP A 77 29.25 29.92 -11.17
C ASP A 77 29.98 29.01 -10.17
N ASN A 78 30.67 27.97 -10.67
CA ASN A 78 31.41 27.03 -9.84
C ASN A 78 32.87 27.46 -9.65
N TRP A 79 33.12 28.19 -8.57
CA TRP A 79 34.45 28.70 -8.20
C TRP A 79 35.48 27.60 -7.90
N LEU A 80 35.00 26.37 -7.66
CA LEU A 80 35.81 25.19 -7.38
C LEU A 80 35.86 24.22 -8.58
N LEU A 81 35.37 24.62 -9.76
CA LEU A 81 35.29 23.72 -10.93
C LEU A 81 36.64 23.10 -11.29
N ASP A 82 37.72 23.90 -11.30
CA ASP A 82 39.08 23.42 -11.55
C ASP A 82 39.55 22.38 -10.52
N VAL A 83 39.16 22.56 -9.25
CA VAL A 83 39.46 21.61 -8.17
C VAL A 83 38.59 20.36 -8.30
N GLN A 84 37.31 20.51 -8.62
CA GLN A 84 36.39 19.40 -8.85
C GLN A 84 36.85 18.52 -9.99
N LEU A 85 37.20 19.11 -11.14
CA LEU A 85 37.72 18.39 -12.31
C LEU A 85 39.06 17.67 -12.04
N ALA A 86 39.88 18.20 -11.13
CA ALA A 86 41.16 17.59 -10.75
C ALA A 86 41.03 16.56 -9.62
N GLN A 87 39.86 16.40 -9.01
CA GLN A 87 39.64 15.60 -7.82
C GLN A 87 38.44 14.65 -8.01
N GLY A 88 37.84 14.17 -6.92
CA GLY A 88 36.78 13.16 -6.96
C GLY A 88 35.41 13.74 -6.64
N GLU A 89 34.36 13.14 -7.18
CA GLU A 89 32.97 13.46 -6.84
C GLU A 89 32.26 12.20 -6.35
N PHE A 90 31.68 12.29 -5.17
CA PHE A 90 30.84 11.26 -4.59
C PHE A 90 29.39 11.49 -5.01
N HIS A 91 28.93 10.61 -5.89
CA HIS A 91 27.54 10.54 -6.30
C HIS A 91 26.85 9.50 -5.41
N ALA A 92 26.02 9.97 -4.49
CA ALA A 92 25.12 9.10 -3.74
C ALA A 92 23.77 9.03 -4.48
N ASP A 93 23.50 7.91 -5.15
CA ASP A 93 22.13 7.60 -5.53
C ASP A 93 21.40 7.12 -4.26
N GLN A 94 20.45 7.92 -3.77
CA GLN A 94 19.59 7.59 -2.63
C GLN A 94 18.97 6.18 -2.79
N THR A 95 18.69 5.79 -4.03
CA THR A 95 18.22 4.45 -4.40
C THR A 95 19.22 3.36 -3.98
N GLY A 96 20.51 3.56 -4.29
CA GLY A 96 21.58 2.65 -3.91
C GLY A 96 21.76 2.55 -2.40
N LEU A 97 21.65 3.67 -1.68
CA LEU A 97 21.70 3.68 -0.22
C LEU A 97 20.58 2.84 0.39
N TRP A 98 19.34 3.04 -0.07
CA TRP A 98 18.19 2.28 0.41
C TRP A 98 18.27 0.80 0.06
N LEU A 99 18.75 0.46 -1.15
CA LEU A 99 18.98 -0.93 -1.54
C LEU A 99 19.93 -1.62 -0.57
N HIS A 100 21.07 -1.01 -0.27
CA HIS A 100 22.02 -1.57 0.68
C HIS A 100 21.46 -1.64 2.10
N GLU A 101 20.77 -0.59 2.57
CA GLU A 101 20.12 -0.61 3.89
C GLU A 101 19.19 -1.83 4.04
N LEU A 102 18.48 -2.18 2.97
CA LEU A 102 17.56 -3.31 2.92
C LEU A 102 18.22 -4.65 2.61
N GLY A 103 19.50 -4.66 2.21
CA GLY A 103 20.21 -5.86 1.75
C GLY A 103 19.71 -6.37 0.38
N LEU A 104 19.19 -5.47 -0.46
CA LEU A 104 18.69 -5.75 -1.79
C LEU A 104 19.79 -5.50 -2.85
N GLY A 105 19.84 -6.35 -3.87
CA GLY A 105 20.76 -6.18 -4.99
C GLY A 105 20.33 -5.09 -5.99
N ALA A 106 21.23 -4.74 -6.90
CA ALA A 106 21.00 -3.70 -7.91
C ALA A 106 19.85 -4.02 -8.88
N GLU A 107 19.44 -5.28 -8.98
CA GLU A 107 18.28 -5.72 -9.75
C GLU A 107 16.96 -5.08 -9.28
N PHE A 108 16.88 -4.59 -8.04
CA PHE A 108 15.68 -3.94 -7.47
C PHE A 108 15.69 -2.42 -7.57
N THR A 109 16.64 -1.83 -8.32
CA THR A 109 16.75 -0.38 -8.51
C THR A 109 15.45 0.25 -9.02
N ASP A 110 14.74 -0.42 -9.94
CA ASP A 110 13.47 0.06 -10.48
C ASP A 110 12.36 0.12 -9.42
N VAL A 111 12.32 -0.86 -8.50
CA VAL A 111 11.35 -0.90 -7.40
C VAL A 111 11.60 0.26 -6.45
N VAL A 112 12.86 0.50 -6.10
CA VAL A 112 13.21 1.54 -5.14
C VAL A 112 13.01 2.93 -5.75
N ALA A 113 13.46 3.14 -6.98
CA ALA A 113 13.32 4.41 -7.68
C ALA A 113 11.83 4.73 -7.99
N GLY A 114 11.06 3.73 -8.42
CA GLY A 114 9.65 3.89 -8.78
C GLY A 114 8.71 4.13 -7.59
N HIS A 115 9.19 3.95 -6.36
CA HIS A 115 8.40 4.10 -5.14
C HIS A 115 9.16 4.92 -4.08
N ALA A 116 9.95 5.92 -4.50
CA ALA A 116 10.87 6.66 -3.64
C ALA A 116 10.20 7.22 -2.37
N ASP A 117 8.96 7.72 -2.48
CA ASP A 117 8.21 8.25 -1.35
C ASP A 117 7.93 7.22 -0.26
N PHE A 118 7.90 5.92 -0.56
CA PHE A 118 7.89 4.85 0.44
C PHE A 118 9.18 4.86 1.26
N PHE A 119 10.31 4.83 0.56
CA PHE A 119 11.63 4.65 1.14
C PHE A 119 12.14 5.87 1.90
N LYS A 120 11.57 7.07 1.72
CA LYS A 120 11.91 8.25 2.56
C LYS A 120 11.65 8.03 4.06
N SER A 121 10.72 7.15 4.45
CA SER A 121 10.41 6.89 5.87
C SER A 121 11.25 5.74 6.42
N ALA A 122 12.08 6.03 7.42
CA ALA A 122 12.88 5.02 8.12
C ALA A 122 12.02 3.91 8.74
N ALA A 123 10.85 4.25 9.31
CA ALA A 123 9.94 3.27 9.88
C ALA A 123 9.42 2.27 8.84
N ARG A 124 9.09 2.74 7.62
CA ARG A 124 8.65 1.85 6.52
C ARG A 124 9.79 1.00 5.98
N ARG A 125 11.01 1.55 5.87
CA ARG A 125 12.19 0.76 5.49
C ARG A 125 12.46 -0.34 6.51
N GLN A 126 12.39 -0.04 7.80
CA GLN A 126 12.54 -1.04 8.86
C GLN A 126 11.46 -2.12 8.82
N ALA A 127 10.20 -1.73 8.65
CA ALA A 127 9.08 -2.67 8.51
C ALA A 127 9.22 -3.57 7.28
N LEU A 128 9.60 -2.99 6.13
CA LEU A 128 9.87 -3.76 4.92
C LEU A 128 11.03 -4.74 5.12
N LYS A 129 12.14 -4.27 5.70
CA LYS A 129 13.33 -5.09 5.97
C LYS A 129 13.02 -6.32 6.81
N ALA A 130 12.12 -6.20 7.79
CA ALA A 130 11.67 -7.33 8.62
C ALA A 130 10.90 -8.40 7.82
N LEU A 131 10.28 -8.02 6.69
CA LEU A 131 9.50 -8.92 5.85
C LEU A 131 10.31 -9.52 4.69
N LEU A 132 11.45 -8.92 4.32
CA LEU A 132 12.25 -9.33 3.15
C LEU A 132 12.84 -10.75 3.30
N LYS A 133 12.90 -11.46 2.19
CA LYS A 133 13.50 -12.79 2.05
C LYS A 133 14.50 -12.80 0.89
N PRO A 134 15.56 -13.64 0.93
CA PRO A 134 16.61 -13.63 -0.09
C PRO A 134 16.13 -13.94 -1.53
N ASP A 135 15.00 -14.64 -1.66
CA ASP A 135 14.40 -15.10 -2.92
C ASP A 135 13.22 -14.22 -3.39
N ASP A 136 13.00 -13.06 -2.76
CA ASP A 136 11.92 -12.17 -3.16
C ASP A 136 12.11 -11.63 -4.58
N THR A 137 11.06 -11.76 -5.38
CA THR A 137 10.92 -11.09 -6.68
C THR A 137 10.45 -9.65 -6.52
N HIS A 138 10.59 -8.83 -7.56
CA HIS A 138 10.07 -7.47 -7.64
C HIS A 138 8.60 -7.35 -7.22
N ASN A 139 7.81 -8.37 -7.59
CA ASN A 139 6.39 -8.46 -7.28
C ASN A 139 6.12 -8.76 -5.80
N GLN A 140 6.94 -9.61 -5.18
CA GLN A 140 6.84 -9.90 -3.74
C GLN A 140 7.26 -8.70 -2.90
N ILE A 141 8.29 -7.96 -3.31
CA ILE A 141 8.69 -6.71 -2.64
C ILE A 141 7.56 -5.68 -2.70
N ARG A 142 6.99 -5.43 -3.90
CA ARG A 142 5.84 -4.51 -4.03
C ARG A 142 4.64 -4.95 -3.19
N MET A 143 4.36 -6.25 -3.08
CA MET A 143 3.32 -6.77 -2.18
C MET A 143 3.61 -6.44 -0.71
N LYS A 144 4.84 -6.64 -0.25
CA LYS A 144 5.26 -6.30 1.12
C LYS A 144 5.20 -4.80 1.38
N MET A 145 5.58 -3.97 0.41
CA MET A 145 5.44 -2.51 0.51
C MET A 145 3.97 -2.10 0.67
N THR A 146 3.06 -2.65 -0.13
CA THR A 146 1.62 -2.41 -0.01
C THR A 146 1.09 -2.85 1.36
N ALA A 147 1.55 -3.99 1.86
CA ALA A 147 1.19 -4.50 3.18
C ALA A 147 1.64 -3.59 4.32
N VAL A 148 2.88 -3.07 4.25
CA VAL A 148 3.39 -2.08 5.21
C VAL A 148 2.53 -0.81 5.18
N CYS A 149 2.13 -0.34 4.01
CA CYS A 149 1.24 0.83 3.91
C CYS A 149 -0.16 0.55 4.50
N ALA A 150 -0.68 -0.68 4.37
CA ALA A 150 -1.97 -1.08 4.90
C ALA A 150 -1.95 -1.49 6.38
N GLY A 151 -0.77 -1.65 6.99
CA GLY A 151 -0.60 -2.23 8.33
C GLY A 151 -1.06 -3.69 8.39
N ALA A 152 -0.77 -4.45 7.33
CA ALA A 152 -1.28 -5.79 7.08
C ALA A 152 -0.13 -6.80 6.84
N GLU A 153 -0.47 -8.09 6.85
CA GLU A 153 0.40 -9.16 6.32
C GLU A 153 0.51 -9.05 4.79
N PRO A 154 1.61 -9.54 4.16
CA PRO A 154 1.83 -9.45 2.72
C PRO A 154 1.01 -10.45 1.91
N ARG A 155 -0.31 -10.44 2.12
CA ARG A 155 -1.34 -11.21 1.43
C ARG A 155 -2.44 -10.24 0.99
N LEU A 156 -2.84 -10.32 -0.28
CA LEU A 156 -3.84 -9.41 -0.86
C LEU A 156 -5.11 -9.32 -0.01
N ASP A 157 -5.58 -10.48 0.43
CA ASP A 157 -6.69 -10.65 1.33
C ASP A 157 -6.58 -9.83 2.64
N ASP A 158 -5.46 -9.97 3.36
CA ASP A 158 -5.26 -9.25 4.64
C ASP A 158 -5.11 -7.74 4.41
N ILE A 159 -4.51 -7.35 3.28
CA ILE A 159 -4.42 -5.95 2.83
C ILE A 159 -5.83 -5.39 2.61
N LEU A 160 -6.68 -6.08 1.86
CA LEU A 160 -8.03 -5.61 1.56
C LEU A 160 -8.93 -5.59 2.80
N GLU A 161 -8.85 -6.60 3.67
CA GLU A 161 -9.57 -6.59 4.95
C GLU A 161 -9.21 -5.35 5.79
N ASN A 162 -7.92 -5.00 5.84
CA ASN A 162 -7.44 -3.81 6.55
C ASN A 162 -7.87 -2.48 5.91
N LEU A 163 -8.00 -2.44 4.58
CA LEU A 163 -8.48 -1.28 3.84
C LEU A 163 -9.99 -1.10 3.99
N LEU A 164 -10.76 -2.20 3.91
CA LEU A 164 -12.21 -2.20 4.15
C LEU A 164 -12.53 -1.83 5.60
N ALA A 165 -11.76 -2.35 6.56
CA ALA A 165 -11.88 -1.98 7.98
C ALA A 165 -11.59 -0.50 8.27
N GLU A 166 -10.76 0.15 7.46
CA GLU A 166 -10.52 1.59 7.54
C GLU A 166 -11.67 2.37 6.87
N LEU A 167 -12.12 1.92 5.70
CA LEU A 167 -13.25 2.49 4.98
C LEU A 167 -14.53 2.49 5.83
N ALA A 168 -14.80 1.41 6.55
CA ALA A 168 -15.94 1.29 7.47
C ALA A 168 -15.94 2.36 8.58
N LYS A 169 -14.79 2.95 8.87
CA LYS A 169 -14.61 4.02 9.87
C LYS A 169 -14.58 5.41 9.24
N ASP A 170 -15.00 5.52 7.97
CA ASP A 170 -14.92 6.71 7.10
C ASP A 170 -13.51 7.32 7.07
N ARG A 171 -12.50 6.44 7.04
CA ARG A 171 -11.08 6.78 7.01
C ARG A 171 -10.45 6.32 5.70
N ALA A 172 -9.30 6.90 5.37
CA ALA A 172 -8.62 6.67 4.09
C ALA A 172 -7.09 6.83 4.17
N GLU A 173 -6.51 6.83 5.36
CA GLU A 173 -5.10 7.07 5.60
C GLU A 173 -4.23 5.99 4.94
N LYS A 174 -4.60 4.71 5.03
CA LYS A 174 -3.87 3.60 4.41
C LYS A 174 -3.93 3.66 2.89
N ILE A 175 -5.10 3.90 2.30
CA ILE A 175 -5.22 3.96 0.83
C ILE A 175 -4.49 5.19 0.27
N ARG A 176 -4.58 6.34 0.94
CA ARG A 176 -3.80 7.55 0.59
C ARG A 176 -2.29 7.33 0.73
N LEU A 177 -1.88 6.51 1.70
CA LEU A 177 -0.48 6.13 1.85
C LEU A 177 0.01 5.26 0.69
N ILE A 178 -0.81 4.31 0.23
CA ILE A 178 -0.55 3.48 -0.95
C ILE A 178 -0.42 4.35 -2.21
N GLU A 179 -1.33 5.31 -2.38
CA GLU A 179 -1.30 6.29 -3.48
C GLU A 179 -0.03 7.13 -3.48
N ARG A 180 0.31 7.73 -2.32
CA ARG A 180 1.53 8.53 -2.17
C ARG A 180 2.81 7.72 -2.40
N CYS A 181 2.77 6.41 -2.22
CA CYS A 181 3.90 5.52 -2.47
C CYS A 181 3.93 4.95 -3.89
N ASP A 182 3.06 5.42 -4.79
CA ASP A 182 2.94 4.95 -6.17
C ASP A 182 2.63 3.44 -6.29
N LEU A 183 1.95 2.86 -5.28
CA LEU A 183 1.61 1.43 -5.24
C LEU A 183 0.21 1.12 -5.76
N THR A 184 -0.60 2.15 -6.07
CA THR A 184 -1.98 2.01 -6.54
C THR A 184 -2.13 1.16 -7.81
N PRO A 185 -1.32 1.34 -8.87
CA PRO A 185 -1.42 0.50 -10.07
C PRO A 185 -1.11 -0.97 -9.77
N PHE A 186 -0.15 -1.24 -8.87
CA PHE A 186 0.18 -2.58 -8.44
C PHE A 186 -0.97 -3.23 -7.67
N LEU A 187 -1.54 -2.52 -6.69
CA LEU A 187 -2.67 -3.01 -5.89
C LEU A 187 -3.83 -3.41 -6.80
N TRP A 188 -4.31 -2.51 -7.65
CA TRP A 188 -5.50 -2.79 -8.46
C TRP A 188 -5.28 -3.86 -9.51
N LYS A 189 -4.06 -3.98 -10.08
CA LYS A 189 -3.71 -5.11 -10.92
C LYS A 189 -3.80 -6.45 -10.17
N ARG A 190 -3.45 -6.48 -8.88
CA ARG A 190 -3.61 -7.69 -8.05
C ARG A 190 -5.07 -8.01 -7.77
N VAL A 191 -5.87 -6.99 -7.47
CA VAL A 191 -7.33 -7.14 -7.25
C VAL A 191 -8.01 -7.61 -8.54
N GLU A 192 -7.64 -7.08 -9.71
CA GLU A 192 -8.15 -7.53 -11.01
C GLU A 192 -7.79 -9.01 -11.24
N MET A 193 -6.52 -9.39 -11.04
CA MET A 193 -6.09 -10.77 -11.25
C MET A 193 -6.75 -11.78 -10.31
N ALA A 194 -7.01 -11.40 -9.05
CA ALA A 194 -7.60 -12.29 -8.05
C ALA A 194 -9.13 -12.34 -8.13
N PHE A 195 -9.76 -11.18 -8.32
CA PHE A 195 -11.21 -11.03 -8.16
C PHE A 195 -11.94 -10.62 -9.44
N GLY A 196 -11.22 -10.33 -10.53
CA GLY A 196 -11.83 -9.86 -11.78
C GLY A 196 -12.33 -8.41 -11.71
N TYR A 197 -12.00 -7.67 -10.65
CA TYR A 197 -12.44 -6.28 -10.49
C TYR A 197 -11.78 -5.36 -11.52
N ARG A 198 -12.60 -4.75 -12.37
CA ARG A 198 -12.19 -3.80 -13.41
C ARG A 198 -13.01 -2.53 -13.29
N SER A 199 -12.33 -1.41 -13.11
CA SER A 199 -12.94 -0.09 -13.02
C SER A 199 -12.04 0.95 -13.70
N PRO A 200 -12.57 1.91 -14.48
CA PRO A 200 -11.77 3.00 -15.05
C PRO A 200 -11.12 3.88 -13.99
N THR A 201 -11.77 4.00 -12.83
CA THR A 201 -11.30 4.77 -11.67
C THR A 201 -11.37 3.88 -10.43
N PRO A 202 -10.45 2.90 -10.30
CA PRO A 202 -10.54 1.89 -9.26
C PRO A 202 -10.35 2.52 -7.88
N GLY A 203 -11.21 2.13 -6.94
CA GLY A 203 -11.23 2.69 -5.59
C GLY A 203 -11.78 1.71 -4.57
N ILE A 204 -11.36 1.84 -3.31
CA ILE A 204 -11.74 0.87 -2.26
C ILE A 204 -13.25 0.84 -2.00
N ARG A 205 -13.92 1.99 -2.10
CA ARG A 205 -15.38 2.10 -1.96
C ARG A 205 -16.11 1.44 -3.13
N ASP A 206 -15.67 1.70 -4.36
CA ASP A 206 -16.23 1.09 -5.57
C ASP A 206 -16.03 -0.43 -5.57
N PHE A 207 -14.85 -0.89 -5.17
CA PHE A 207 -14.59 -2.32 -4.94
C PHE A 207 -15.53 -2.92 -3.88
N ALA A 208 -15.74 -2.27 -2.73
CA ALA A 208 -16.64 -2.76 -1.69
C ALA A 208 -18.08 -2.92 -2.21
N ILE A 209 -18.63 -1.91 -2.89
CA ILE A 209 -19.97 -1.96 -3.47
C ILE A 209 -20.07 -3.11 -4.49
N THR A 210 -19.07 -3.24 -5.37
CA THR A 210 -19.01 -4.30 -6.38
C THR A 210 -18.94 -5.70 -5.76
N LEU A 211 -18.21 -5.83 -4.65
CA LEU A 211 -18.06 -7.07 -3.89
C LEU A 211 -19.37 -7.51 -3.23
N PHE A 212 -20.05 -6.60 -2.51
CA PHE A 212 -21.34 -6.87 -1.89
C PHE A 212 -22.41 -7.20 -2.94
N LYS A 213 -22.45 -6.44 -4.04
CA LYS A 213 -23.37 -6.68 -5.16
C LYS A 213 -23.15 -8.05 -5.80
N SER A 214 -21.90 -8.41 -6.07
CA SER A 214 -21.55 -9.70 -6.68
C SER A 214 -21.92 -10.87 -5.77
N ALA A 215 -21.68 -10.75 -4.46
CA ALA A 215 -22.05 -11.79 -3.50
C ALA A 215 -23.56 -11.96 -3.36
N TYR A 216 -24.32 -10.86 -3.42
CA TYR A 216 -25.78 -10.91 -3.40
C TYR A 216 -26.34 -11.59 -4.65
N ALA A 217 -25.91 -11.18 -5.85
CA ALA A 217 -26.32 -11.80 -7.12
C ALA A 217 -25.96 -13.29 -7.17
N ALA A 218 -24.74 -13.64 -6.72
CA ALA A 218 -24.30 -15.04 -6.64
C ALA A 218 -25.17 -15.86 -5.68
N GLY A 219 -25.58 -15.30 -4.53
CA GLY A 219 -26.45 -15.97 -3.58
C GLY A 219 -27.88 -16.18 -4.11
N LEU A 220 -28.36 -15.33 -5.01
CA LEU A 220 -29.65 -15.47 -5.69
C LEU A 220 -29.61 -16.44 -6.88
N GLY A 221 -28.44 -16.97 -7.24
CA GLY A 221 -28.25 -17.77 -8.46
C GLY A 221 -28.44 -16.96 -9.74
N GLU A 222 -28.36 -15.63 -9.66
CA GLU A 222 -28.40 -14.73 -10.80
C GLU A 222 -26.98 -14.70 -11.41
N THR A 223 -26.80 -15.40 -12.53
CA THR A 223 -25.58 -15.25 -13.34
C THR A 223 -25.57 -13.86 -13.99
N ALA A 224 -24.38 -13.37 -14.34
CA ALA A 224 -24.16 -12.06 -14.96
C ALA A 224 -25.05 -11.77 -16.21
N ASP A 225 -25.69 -12.80 -16.78
CA ASP A 225 -26.53 -12.73 -17.97
C ASP A 225 -27.93 -12.12 -17.75
N ARG A 226 -28.42 -11.98 -16.50
CA ARG A 226 -29.76 -11.39 -16.22
C ARG A 226 -29.74 -9.90 -15.85
N ALA A 227 -28.56 -9.32 -15.73
CA ALA A 227 -28.40 -7.94 -15.36
C ALA A 227 -28.31 -7.09 -16.64
N ASN A 228 -29.36 -6.35 -16.99
CA ASN A 228 -29.44 -5.45 -18.15
C ASN A 228 -28.06 -4.82 -18.49
N ASP A 229 -27.64 -5.07 -19.73
CA ASP A 229 -26.52 -4.63 -20.61
C ASP A 229 -25.36 -3.71 -20.16
N ASP A 230 -25.28 -3.22 -18.93
CA ASP A 230 -24.11 -2.49 -18.37
C ASP A 230 -23.43 -3.26 -17.22
N LEU A 231 -24.01 -4.39 -16.78
CA LEU A 231 -23.67 -5.07 -15.53
C LEU A 231 -22.76 -6.30 -15.68
N ALA A 232 -22.55 -6.79 -16.91
CA ALA A 232 -21.66 -7.91 -17.19
C ALA A 232 -20.18 -7.61 -16.84
N HIS A 233 -19.80 -6.34 -16.72
CA HIS A 233 -18.44 -5.90 -16.33
C HIS A 233 -18.24 -5.85 -14.81
N SER A 234 -19.28 -6.09 -14.00
CA SER A 234 -19.25 -5.98 -12.53
C SER A 234 -19.23 -7.33 -11.80
N ALA A 235 -19.32 -8.47 -12.53
CA ALA A 235 -19.33 -9.78 -11.89
C ALA A 235 -17.92 -10.17 -11.45
N LEU A 236 -17.67 -10.13 -10.15
CA LEU A 236 -16.42 -10.63 -9.59
C LEU A 236 -16.35 -12.17 -9.67
N THR A 237 -15.13 -12.71 -9.59
CA THR A 237 -14.90 -14.16 -9.58
C THR A 237 -15.47 -14.82 -8.32
N SER A 238 -15.60 -16.16 -8.36
CA SER A 238 -15.98 -16.96 -7.18
C SER A 238 -15.07 -16.70 -5.97
N ASP A 239 -13.79 -16.42 -6.21
CA ASP A 239 -12.80 -16.15 -5.16
C ASP A 239 -13.13 -14.88 -4.38
N ALA A 240 -13.74 -13.88 -5.04
CA ALA A 240 -14.20 -12.67 -4.37
C ALA A 240 -15.36 -12.96 -3.41
N VAL A 241 -16.28 -13.85 -3.80
CA VAL A 241 -17.38 -14.28 -2.92
C VAL A 241 -16.84 -15.07 -1.73
N VAL A 242 -15.83 -15.93 -1.94
CA VAL A 242 -15.15 -16.65 -0.86
C VAL A 242 -14.44 -15.69 0.09
N PHE A 243 -13.75 -14.67 -0.44
CA PHE A 243 -13.14 -13.60 0.35
C PHE A 243 -14.17 -12.89 1.23
N LEU A 244 -15.30 -12.45 0.67
CA LEU A 244 -16.35 -11.76 1.42
C LEU A 244 -16.92 -12.67 2.53
N LYS A 245 -17.16 -13.95 2.26
CA LYS A 245 -17.64 -14.92 3.26
C LYS A 245 -16.66 -15.04 4.44
N ARG A 246 -15.36 -15.20 4.15
CA ARG A 246 -14.35 -15.26 5.22
C ARG A 246 -14.29 -13.96 6.02
N TRP A 247 -14.37 -12.81 5.34
CA TRP A 247 -14.35 -11.51 6.00
C TRP A 247 -15.56 -11.31 6.92
N LYS A 248 -16.77 -11.67 6.46
CA LYS A 248 -18.01 -11.69 7.25
C LYS A 248 -17.89 -12.55 8.50
N ASP A 249 -17.31 -13.74 8.37
CA ASP A 249 -17.20 -14.71 9.47
C ASP A 249 -16.04 -14.40 10.42
N SER A 250 -15.25 -13.36 10.13
CA SER A 250 -14.14 -12.94 10.97
C SER A 250 -14.62 -12.14 12.18
N VAL A 251 -14.39 -12.69 13.38
CA VAL A 251 -14.66 -12.00 14.66
C VAL A 251 -13.96 -10.64 14.74
N ARG A 252 -12.76 -10.53 14.15
CA ARG A 252 -11.96 -9.29 14.14
C ARG A 252 -12.63 -8.15 13.38
N TYR A 253 -13.36 -8.47 12.32
CA TYR A 253 -13.93 -7.48 11.39
C TYR A 253 -15.45 -7.43 11.41
N ARG A 254 -16.11 -8.07 12.39
CA ARG A 254 -17.58 -8.17 12.46
C ARG A 254 -18.26 -6.80 12.36
N ASP A 255 -17.83 -5.83 13.16
CA ASP A 255 -18.45 -4.50 13.20
C ASP A 255 -18.17 -3.69 11.92
N ASP A 256 -16.95 -3.83 11.39
CA ASP A 256 -16.55 -3.18 10.14
C ASP A 256 -17.34 -3.73 8.95
N PHE A 257 -17.53 -5.06 8.90
CA PHE A 257 -18.37 -5.74 7.94
C PHE A 257 -19.82 -5.26 8.04
N ALA A 258 -20.39 -5.24 9.25
CA ALA A 258 -21.77 -4.82 9.47
C ALA A 258 -22.02 -3.39 8.99
N THR A 259 -21.06 -2.49 9.26
CA THR A 259 -21.12 -1.09 8.82
C THR A 259 -21.13 -0.99 7.29
N LEU A 260 -20.17 -1.61 6.61
CA LEU A 260 -20.10 -1.55 5.15
C LEU A 260 -21.25 -2.30 4.46
N SER A 261 -21.72 -3.39 5.07
CA SER A 261 -22.90 -4.11 4.60
C SER A 261 -24.15 -3.23 4.64
N ALA A 262 -24.38 -2.49 5.73
CA ALA A 262 -25.49 -1.55 5.84
C ALA A 262 -25.40 -0.39 4.83
N GLU A 263 -24.20 0.20 4.67
CA GLU A 263 -23.97 1.25 3.66
C GLU A 263 -24.24 0.74 2.24
N CYS A 264 -23.69 -0.43 1.89
CA CYS A 264 -23.88 -1.02 0.57
C CYS A 264 -25.34 -1.42 0.34
N ALA A 265 -26.07 -1.88 1.37
CA ALA A 265 -27.49 -2.19 1.27
C ALA A 265 -28.31 -0.95 0.87
N GLY A 266 -27.99 0.21 1.45
CA GLY A 266 -28.61 1.49 1.08
C GLY A 266 -28.27 1.92 -0.34
N ILE A 267 -26.98 1.87 -0.73
CA ILE A 267 -26.53 2.27 -2.08
C ILE A 267 -27.15 1.39 -3.17
N LEU A 268 -27.26 0.10 -2.92
CA LEU A 268 -27.78 -0.89 -3.87
C LEU A 268 -29.31 -1.01 -3.82
N ASN A 269 -30.01 -0.25 -2.96
CA ASN A 269 -31.45 -0.35 -2.74
C ASN A 269 -31.93 -1.78 -2.47
N ILE A 270 -31.18 -2.53 -1.66
CA ILE A 270 -31.46 -3.96 -1.40
C ILE A 270 -32.85 -4.13 -0.79
N GLU A 271 -33.27 -3.24 0.11
CA GLU A 271 -34.60 -3.32 0.74
C GLU A 271 -35.73 -3.32 -0.29
N GLN A 272 -35.64 -2.50 -1.33
CA GLN A 272 -36.63 -2.43 -2.41
C GLN A 272 -36.64 -3.71 -3.26
N ASP A 273 -35.48 -4.23 -3.65
CA ASP A 273 -35.38 -5.51 -4.37
C ASP A 273 -35.95 -6.69 -3.54
N LEU A 274 -35.75 -6.66 -2.22
CA LEU A 274 -36.29 -7.65 -1.32
C LEU A 274 -37.83 -7.61 -1.20
N GLU A 275 -38.49 -6.48 -1.46
CA GLU A 275 -39.97 -6.39 -1.39
C GLU A 275 -40.63 -7.35 -2.38
N GLU A 276 -40.07 -7.47 -3.58
CA GLU A 276 -40.60 -8.28 -4.69
C GLU A 276 -40.29 -9.79 -4.53
N ARG A 277 -39.42 -10.16 -3.60
CA ARG A 277 -38.94 -11.55 -3.41
C ARG A 277 -39.66 -12.30 -2.29
N ASP A 278 -39.83 -13.61 -2.48
CA ASP A 278 -40.27 -14.51 -1.41
C ASP A 278 -39.08 -14.77 -0.48
N TYR A 279 -39.30 -14.61 0.83
CA TYR A 279 -38.26 -14.83 1.84
C TYR A 279 -37.69 -16.27 1.82
N ARG A 280 -38.46 -17.25 1.30
CA ARG A 280 -38.00 -18.64 1.15
C ARG A 280 -36.81 -18.78 0.20
N GLN A 281 -36.70 -17.88 -0.78
CA GLN A 281 -35.58 -17.83 -1.73
C GLN A 281 -34.33 -17.20 -1.12
N LEU A 282 -34.47 -16.56 0.04
CA LEU A 282 -33.42 -15.76 0.68
C LEU A 282 -32.74 -16.48 1.85
N VAL A 283 -33.24 -17.66 2.22
CA VAL A 283 -32.87 -18.38 3.44
C VAL A 283 -31.36 -18.64 3.54
N ASP A 284 -30.72 -18.88 2.40
CA ASP A 284 -29.29 -19.18 2.30
C ASP A 284 -28.40 -17.93 2.16
N LEU A 285 -28.99 -16.72 2.07
CA LEU A 285 -28.25 -15.47 1.97
C LEU A 285 -28.09 -14.79 3.33
N ASP A 286 -26.89 -14.34 3.64
CA ASP A 286 -26.56 -13.61 4.87
C ASP A 286 -25.60 -12.45 4.64
N VAL A 287 -25.60 -11.89 3.43
CA VAL A 287 -24.73 -10.77 3.04
C VAL A 287 -25.17 -9.44 3.67
N PHE A 288 -26.48 -9.26 3.89
CA PHE A 288 -27.07 -8.03 4.44
C PHE A 288 -28.06 -8.32 5.56
N GLU A 289 -28.05 -7.50 6.62
CA GLU A 289 -28.99 -7.60 7.75
C GLU A 289 -30.47 -7.47 7.31
N VAL A 290 -30.73 -6.65 6.28
CA VAL A 290 -32.10 -6.46 5.74
C VAL A 290 -32.72 -7.77 5.22
N ILE A 291 -31.89 -8.75 4.85
CA ILE A 291 -32.35 -10.09 4.47
C ILE A 291 -32.94 -10.82 5.68
N ASP A 292 -32.27 -10.79 6.84
CA ASP A 292 -32.80 -11.35 8.08
C ASP A 292 -34.11 -10.69 8.48
N ARG A 293 -34.21 -9.36 8.36
CA ARG A 293 -35.45 -8.63 8.65
C ARG A 293 -36.61 -9.06 7.74
N LYS A 294 -36.36 -9.28 6.44
CA LYS A 294 -37.35 -9.81 5.49
C LYS A 294 -37.77 -11.23 5.86
N ILE A 295 -36.81 -12.10 6.20
CA ILE A 295 -37.08 -13.49 6.61
C ILE A 295 -37.93 -13.52 7.88
N LEU A 296 -37.56 -12.75 8.91
CA LEU A 296 -38.31 -12.65 10.16
C LEU A 296 -39.75 -12.15 9.95
N SER A 297 -39.91 -11.11 9.12
CA SER A 297 -41.23 -10.57 8.79
C SER A 297 -42.10 -11.58 8.01
N GLY A 298 -41.50 -12.33 7.08
CA GLY A 298 -42.16 -13.41 6.35
C GLY A 298 -42.59 -14.56 7.26
N LEU A 299 -41.68 -15.03 8.12
CA LEU A 299 -41.95 -16.06 9.12
C LEU A 299 -43.08 -15.65 10.07
N ALA A 300 -43.05 -14.42 10.59
CA ALA A 300 -44.09 -13.92 11.47
C ALA A 300 -45.47 -13.92 10.79
N ARG A 301 -45.54 -13.47 9.53
CA ARG A 301 -46.77 -13.49 8.73
C ARG A 301 -47.30 -14.90 8.52
N ASP A 302 -46.42 -15.85 8.20
CA ASP A 302 -46.84 -17.23 7.97
C ASP A 302 -47.27 -17.96 9.24
N VAL A 303 -46.67 -17.64 10.37
CA VAL A 303 -47.11 -18.14 11.69
C VAL A 303 -48.50 -17.60 12.02
N VAL A 304 -48.74 -16.29 11.83
CA VAL A 304 -50.05 -15.67 12.06
C VAL A 304 -51.12 -16.27 11.14
N ASN A 305 -50.79 -16.50 9.87
CA ASN A 305 -51.70 -17.05 8.87
C ASN A 305 -51.81 -18.59 8.93
N ARG A 306 -51.03 -19.26 9.78
CA ARG A 306 -50.95 -20.72 9.92
C ARG A 306 -50.60 -21.44 8.61
N THR A 307 -49.76 -20.81 7.79
CA THR A 307 -49.30 -21.33 6.49
C THR A 307 -47.96 -22.05 6.57
N ILE A 308 -47.31 -22.05 7.74
CA ILE A 308 -46.03 -22.74 7.99
C ILE A 308 -46.16 -23.78 9.11
N GLY A 309 -45.60 -24.96 8.89
CA GLY A 309 -45.50 -26.00 9.92
C GLY A 309 -44.42 -25.70 10.96
N SER A 310 -44.64 -26.12 12.21
CA SER A 310 -43.72 -25.91 13.34
C SER A 310 -42.28 -26.36 13.05
N ASP A 311 -42.11 -27.52 12.42
CA ASP A 311 -40.80 -28.10 12.12
C ASP A 311 -40.02 -27.26 11.09
N THR A 312 -40.71 -26.76 10.06
CA THR A 312 -40.11 -25.89 9.04
C THR A 312 -39.71 -24.55 9.64
N CYS A 313 -40.56 -23.94 10.47
CA CYS A 313 -40.25 -22.70 11.17
C CYS A 313 -39.01 -22.85 12.07
N THR A 314 -38.97 -23.94 12.85
CA THR A 314 -37.86 -24.26 13.75
C THR A 314 -36.55 -24.46 12.98
N ARG A 315 -36.58 -25.19 11.86
CA ARG A 315 -35.41 -25.39 10.99
C ARG A 315 -34.86 -24.06 10.46
N LEU A 316 -35.73 -23.16 9.99
CA LEU A 316 -35.32 -21.85 9.48
C LEU A 316 -34.67 -20.99 10.58
N ILE A 317 -35.23 -20.99 11.80
CA ILE A 317 -34.63 -20.28 12.94
C ILE A 317 -33.23 -20.84 13.26
N TYR A 318 -33.08 -22.17 13.32
CA TYR A 318 -31.79 -22.79 13.58
C TYR A 318 -30.74 -22.48 12.51
N GLN A 319 -31.15 -22.38 11.24
CA GLN A 319 -30.26 -21.98 10.16
C GLN A 319 -29.79 -20.53 10.34
N ARG A 320 -30.70 -19.60 10.63
CA ARG A 320 -30.34 -18.18 10.83
C ARG A 320 -29.46 -17.94 12.05
N ARG A 321 -29.59 -18.76 13.10
CA ARG A 321 -28.71 -18.72 14.29
C ARG A 321 -27.22 -18.88 13.99
N GLN A 322 -26.87 -19.47 12.86
CA GLN A 322 -25.48 -19.69 12.46
C GLN A 322 -24.92 -18.55 11.61
N THR A 323 -25.72 -17.54 11.31
CA THR A 323 -25.32 -16.40 10.45
C THR A 323 -24.71 -15.28 11.28
N ALA A 324 -24.02 -14.36 10.61
CA ALA A 324 -23.34 -13.23 11.26
C ALA A 324 -24.29 -12.25 11.97
N TRP A 325 -25.59 -12.30 11.65
CA TRP A 325 -26.62 -11.35 12.10
C TRP A 325 -27.45 -11.84 13.30
N TYR A 326 -27.17 -13.05 13.81
CA TYR A 326 -27.76 -13.53 15.07
C TYR A 326 -27.05 -12.92 16.30
#